data_AF-A0A518EN69-F1
#
_entry.id   AF-A0A518EN69-F1
#
_cell.length_a   1.000
_cell.length_b   1.000
_cell.length_c   1.000
_cell.angle_alpha   90.00
_cell.angle_beta   90.00
_cell.angle_gamma   90.00
#
_symmetry.space_group_name_H-M   'P 1'
#
loop_
_entity.id
_entity.type
_entity.pdbx_description
1 polymer ?
#
loop_
_entity_poly.entity_id
_entity_poly.type
_entity_poly.pdbx_seq_one_letter_code
_entity_poly.pdbx_strand_id
1 'polypeptide(L)' 'MAFGSIRMEPVFMVLGQPAATAACLAIDQESPIQGIQYEQLKARLIADGQVLNLAIAGEDD' A
#
# COMPACT_ATOMS: atom_id res chain seq x y z
N MET A 1 26.24 1.30 11.81
CA MET A 1 25.21 0.66 10.97
C MET A 1 23.82 0.73 11.63
N ALA A 2 23.35 1.94 11.98
CA ALA A 2 22.04 2.14 12.64
C ALA A 2 21.11 3.09 11.86
N PHE A 3 21.64 3.75 10.82
CA PHE A 3 20.89 4.72 10.02
C PHE A 3 19.84 4.06 9.10
N GLY A 4 20.09 2.81 8.68
CA GLY A 4 19.13 2.01 7.94
C GLY A 4 17.94 1.55 8.79
N SER A 5 18.17 1.15 10.05
CA SER A 5 17.09 0.65 10.93
C SER A 5 16.07 1.74 11.27
N ILE A 6 16.54 2.91 11.73
CA ILE A 6 15.67 4.04 12.14
C ILE A 6 14.71 4.48 11.03
N ARG A 7 15.13 4.40 9.76
CA ARG A 7 14.29 4.78 8.61
C ARG A 7 13.43 3.63 8.08
N MET A 8 13.83 2.39 8.28
CA MET A 8 13.10 1.23 7.75
C MET A 8 12.00 0.74 8.70
N GLU A 9 12.15 0.92 10.01
CA GLU A 9 11.10 0.60 11.00
C GLU A 9 9.75 1.28 10.71
N PRO A 10 9.67 2.61 10.50
CA PRO A 10 8.40 3.26 10.14
C PRO A 10 7.89 2.85 8.75
N VAL A 11 8.79 2.57 7.81
CA VAL A 11 8.41 2.09 6.47
C VAL A 11 7.77 0.70 6.57
N PHE A 12 8.35 -0.23 7.33
CA PHE A 12 7.76 -1.56 7.56
C PHE A 12 6.45 -1.48 8.33
N MET A 13 6.34 -0.59 9.32
CA MET A 13 5.10 -0.39 10.07
C MET A 13 3.96 0.11 9.19
N VAL A 14 4.22 1.02 8.25
CA VAL A 14 3.19 1.58 7.34
C VAL A 14 2.86 0.63 6.20
N LEU A 15 3.82 -0.18 5.72
CA LEU A 15 3.60 -1.13 4.62
C LEU A 15 2.84 -2.40 5.03
N GLY A 16 2.70 -2.69 6.33
CA GLY A 16 2.04 -3.91 6.80
C GLY A 16 0.58 -4.01 6.41
N GLN A 17 -0.18 -2.92 6.56
CA GLN A 17 -1.60 -2.87 6.20
C GLN A 17 -1.86 -3.06 4.70
N PRO A 18 -1.21 -2.32 3.77
CA PRO A 18 -1.44 -2.51 2.35
C PRO A 18 -0.98 -3.88 1.86
N ALA A 19 0.09 -4.44 2.44
CA ALA A 19 0.55 -5.80 2.12
C ALA A 19 -0.49 -6.86 2.53
N ALA A 20 -1.09 -6.74 3.72
CA ALA A 20 -2.16 -7.64 4.17
C ALA A 20 -3.39 -7.54 3.27
N THR A 21 -3.83 -6.32 2.93
CA THR A 21 -4.98 -6.10 2.03
C THR A 21 -4.73 -6.72 0.66
N ALA A 22 -3.55 -6.55 0.09
CA ALA A 22 -3.19 -7.15 -1.20
C ALA A 22 -3.15 -8.69 -1.14
N ALA A 23 -2.64 -9.26 -0.04
CA ALA A 23 -2.63 -10.71 0.17
C ALA A 23 -4.05 -11.30 0.29
N CYS A 24 -4.94 -10.64 1.04
CA CYS A 24 -6.34 -11.06 1.14
C CYS A 24 -7.03 -11.06 -0.24
N LEU A 25 -6.84 -9.98 -1.01
CA LEU A 25 -7.40 -9.89 -2.36
C LEU A 25 -6.87 -10.96 -3.32
N ALA A 26 -5.58 -11.31 -3.21
CA ALA A 26 -4.99 -12.38 -4.01
C ALA A 26 -5.58 -13.75 -3.67
N ILE A 27 -5.80 -14.02 -2.37
CA ILE A 27 -6.44 -15.25 -1.89
C ILE A 27 -7.90 -15.32 -2.38
N ASP A 28 -8.66 -14.24 -2.23
CA ASP A 28 -10.08 -14.19 -2.62
C ASP A 28 -10.27 -14.34 -4.14
N GLN A 29 -9.31 -13.89 -4.94
CA GLN A 29 -9.34 -13.98 -6.41
C GLN A 29 -8.66 -15.26 -6.95
N GLU A 30 -8.15 -16.14 -6.08
CA GLU A 30 -7.35 -17.32 -6.45
C GLU A 30 -6.25 -16.99 -7.47
N SER A 31 -5.64 -15.81 -7.34
CA SER A 31 -4.72 -15.22 -8.31
C SER A 31 -3.37 -14.93 -7.65
N PRO A 32 -2.24 -15.03 -8.38
CA PRO A 32 -0.97 -14.55 -7.86
C PRO A 32 -1.05 -13.07 -7.48
N ILE A 33 -0.22 -12.64 -6.52
CA ILE A 33 -0.21 -11.25 -6.03
C ILE A 33 0.06 -10.23 -7.14
N GLN A 34 0.77 -10.61 -8.20
CA GLN A 34 1.01 -9.76 -9.37
C GLN A 34 -0.20 -9.65 -10.31
N GLY A 35 -1.19 -10.54 -10.16
CA GLY A 35 -2.40 -10.62 -10.97
C GLY A 35 -3.63 -9.98 -10.33
N ILE A 36 -3.49 -9.35 -9.16
CA ILE A 36 -4.62 -8.65 -8.53
C ILE A 36 -4.95 -7.37 -9.31
N GLN A 37 -6.24 -7.06 -9.42
CA GLN A 37 -6.66 -5.82 -10.04
C GLN A 37 -6.32 -4.62 -9.16
N TYR A 38 -5.45 -3.74 -9.66
CA TYR A 38 -5.01 -2.55 -8.94
C TYR A 38 -6.17 -1.63 -8.54
N GLU A 39 -7.18 -1.48 -9.39
CA GLU A 39 -8.36 -0.65 -9.09
C GLU A 39 -9.10 -1.13 -7.83
N GLN A 40 -9.21 -2.45 -7.64
CA GLN A 40 -9.85 -3.03 -6.45
C GLN A 40 -9.00 -2.81 -5.20
N LEU A 41 -7.68 -3.04 -5.31
CA LEU A 41 -6.73 -2.78 -4.23
C LEU A 41 -6.76 -1.31 -3.83
N LYS A 42 -6.67 -0.39 -4.80
CA LYS A 42 -6.72 1.06 -4.62
C LYS A 42 -8.01 1.49 -3.93
N ALA A 43 -9.17 1.05 -4.42
CA ALA A 43 -10.46 1.37 -3.82
C ALA A 43 -10.52 0.91 -2.36
N ARG A 44 -9.99 -0.29 -2.05
CA ARG A 44 -9.95 -0.80 -0.68
C ARG A 44 -9.01 0.01 0.22
N LEU A 45 -7.82 0.33 -0.26
CA LEU A 45 -6.84 1.14 0.49
C LEU A 45 -7.36 2.55 0.77
N ILE A 46 -8.04 3.19 -0.19
CA ILE A 46 -8.68 4.49 0.01
C ILE A 46 -9.80 4.38 1.06
N ALA A 47 -10.62 3.33 1.01
CA ALA A 47 -11.67 3.09 2.00
C ALA A 47 -11.10 2.87 3.42
N ASP A 48 -9.93 2.23 3.52
CA ASP A 48 -9.19 2.03 4.77
C ASP A 48 -8.41 3.30 5.22
N GLY A 49 -8.49 4.40 4.47
CA GLY A 49 -7.87 5.70 4.80
C GLY A 49 -6.39 5.81 4.42
N GLN A 50 -5.87 4.90 3.61
CA GLN A 50 -4.47 4.88 3.19
C GLN A 50 -4.19 6.01 2.20
N VAL A 51 -3.19 6.84 2.47
CA VAL A 51 -2.74 7.91 1.57
C VAL A 51 -1.91 7.33 0.44
N LEU A 52 -2.49 7.26 -0.77
CA LEU A 52 -1.83 6.72 -1.98
C LEU A 52 -1.16 7.79 -2.83
N ASN A 53 -1.56 9.05 -2.67
CA ASN A 53 -0.94 10.19 -3.33
C ASN A 53 -0.65 11.28 -2.28
N LEU A 54 0.59 11.74 -2.21
CA LEU A 54 0.92 12.97 -1.51
C LEU A 54 0.61 14.09 -2.49
N ALA A 55 -0.57 14.72 -2.35
CA ALA A 55 -0.81 15.97 -3.04
C ALA A 55 0.26 16.97 -2.59
N ILE A 56 1.29 17.15 -3.42
CA ILE A 56 2.15 18.31 -3.30
C ILE A 56 1.23 19.51 -3.52
N ALA A 57 1.11 20.39 -2.53
CA ALA A 57 0.43 21.66 -2.72
C ALA A 57 1.28 22.47 -3.72
N GLY A 58 1.04 22.26 -5.02
CA GLY A 58 1.85 22.90 -6.06
C GLY A 58 1.74 22.40 -7.50
N GLU A 59 0.95 21.39 -7.86
CA GLU A 59 0.77 21.10 -9.30
C GLU A 59 -0.63 20.56 -9.59
N ASP A 60 -1.51 21.47 -10.03
CA ASP A 60 -2.66 21.18 -10.88
C ASP A 60 -2.13 20.85 -12.28
N ASP A 61 -2.13 19.58 -12.69
CA ASP A 61 -2.41 19.09 -14.07
C ASP A 61 -2.64 17.56 -14.08
#